data_AF-A0A537CEX6-F1
#
_entry.id   AF-A0A537CEX6-F1
#
_cell.length_a   1.000
_cell.length_b   1.000
_cell.length_c   1.000
_cell.angle_alpha   90.00
_cell.angle_beta   90.00
_cell.angle_gamma   90.00
#
_symmetry.space_group_name_H-M   'P 1'
#
loop_
_entity.id
_entity.type
_entity.pdbx_description
1 polymer ?
#
loop_
_entity_poly.entity_id
_entity_poly.type
_entity_poly.pdbx_seq_one_letter_code
_entity_poly.pdbx_strand_id
1 'polypeptide(L)'
;MMGVADGKAGKTKLPDFDSLWDYDHPDASERKFRELLPSALDSRDFPYLTQLLTQIARAEGLQRKFQDAHETLDRVEKGLDKTDDKTRVRYLLERGRVFNSSGKRDEARPLFSQALDLAVKTKDNFNAVDAAHMIAIAEPTEKQLQWNLKALDLAEKSADEKARKWKGSLYNNIGWTYFEQEQYEESLLMFEKAQEFQEQQGDPTKIMIAKWCVAKTLRMMDHTEEALEMQRDLYEQYQAAGRRSGYVYEEIAECLTVMGQEQEAQGWFAAAYEELSKDPRLADEQDRLNRLKELGKVSRPETPGH
;
A
#
# COMPACT_ATOMS: atom_id res chain seq x y z
N MET A 1 -46.82 38.52 -24.99
CA MET A 1 -45.78 37.68 -25.64
C MET A 1 -44.76 37.32 -24.59
N MET A 2 -44.59 36.02 -24.38
CA MET A 2 -43.54 35.42 -23.57
C MET A 2 -42.17 35.70 -24.19
N GLY A 3 -41.20 36.08 -23.36
CA GLY A 3 -39.78 35.98 -23.65
C GLY A 3 -39.15 35.21 -22.52
N VAL A 4 -39.19 33.88 -22.61
CA VAL A 4 -38.51 32.97 -21.68
C VAL A 4 -37.01 33.16 -21.91
N ALA A 5 -36.31 33.69 -20.91
CA ALA A 5 -34.87 33.70 -20.91
C ALA A 5 -34.38 32.26 -20.72
N ASP A 6 -33.87 31.67 -21.80
CA ASP A 6 -33.15 30.40 -21.80
C ASP A 6 -31.87 30.54 -20.95
N GLY A 7 -32.01 30.29 -19.65
CA GLY A 7 -30.91 30.06 -18.75
C GLY A 7 -30.29 28.71 -19.04
N LYS A 8 -29.49 28.60 -20.10
CA LYS A 8 -28.52 27.51 -20.23
C LYS A 8 -27.47 27.69 -19.14
N ALA A 9 -27.78 27.20 -17.93
CA ALA A 9 -26.78 26.92 -16.92
C ALA A 9 -25.77 25.96 -17.55
N GLY A 10 -24.60 26.48 -17.91
CA GLY A 10 -23.49 25.63 -18.31
C GLY A 10 -23.25 24.65 -17.18
N LYS A 11 -23.37 23.34 -17.46
CA LYS A 11 -23.00 22.31 -16.48
C LYS A 11 -21.54 22.54 -16.12
N THR A 12 -21.28 23.17 -14.99
CA THR A 12 -19.92 23.28 -14.45
C THR A 12 -19.42 21.86 -14.25
N LYS A 13 -18.35 21.51 -14.97
CA LYS A 13 -17.77 20.18 -14.89
C LYS A 13 -17.25 19.97 -13.46
N LEU A 14 -17.79 18.97 -12.77
CA LEU A 14 -17.33 18.63 -11.42
C LEU A 14 -15.88 18.13 -11.48
N PRO A 15 -15.06 18.45 -10.47
CA PRO A 15 -13.66 18.03 -10.45
C PRO A 15 -13.54 16.51 -10.27
N ASP A 16 -12.45 15.95 -10.78
CA ASP A 16 -12.08 14.56 -10.51
C ASP A 16 -11.57 14.44 -9.07
N PHE A 17 -12.45 14.07 -8.14
CA PHE A 17 -12.07 13.95 -6.73
C PHE A 17 -11.06 12.82 -6.49
N ASP A 18 -10.98 11.79 -7.35
CA ASP A 18 -10.00 10.71 -7.15
C ASP A 18 -8.55 11.25 -7.23
N SER A 19 -8.34 12.37 -7.95
CA SER A 19 -7.04 13.06 -8.06
C SER A 19 -6.65 13.88 -6.82
N LEU A 20 -7.57 14.08 -5.87
CA LEU A 20 -7.34 14.90 -4.68
C LEU A 20 -6.82 14.11 -3.48
N TRP A 21 -6.74 12.78 -3.61
CA TRP A 21 -6.24 11.88 -2.59
C TRP A 21 -4.79 12.17 -2.22
N ASP A 22 -4.58 12.29 -0.92
CA ASP A 22 -3.32 12.18 -0.22
C ASP A 22 -3.51 11.09 0.85
N TYR A 23 -2.96 9.91 0.59
CA TYR A 23 -3.12 8.74 1.47
C TYR A 23 -2.30 8.84 2.76
N ASP A 24 -1.25 9.66 2.76
CA ASP A 24 -0.44 9.92 3.95
C ASP A 24 -1.13 10.93 4.89
N HIS A 25 -2.01 11.77 4.32
CA HIS A 25 -2.82 12.74 5.05
C HIS A 25 -4.33 12.56 4.79
N PRO A 26 -4.95 11.47 5.31
CA PRO A 26 -6.35 11.18 5.06
C PRO A 26 -7.31 12.26 5.60
N ASP A 27 -6.93 12.99 6.65
CA ASP A 27 -7.70 14.13 7.17
C ASP A 27 -7.75 15.31 6.19
N ALA A 28 -6.63 15.57 5.48
CA ALA A 28 -6.58 16.60 4.44
C ALA A 28 -7.40 16.20 3.22
N SER A 29 -7.35 14.93 2.83
CA SER A 29 -8.20 14.37 1.77
C SER A 29 -9.69 14.51 2.12
N GLU A 30 -10.09 14.14 3.35
CA GLU A 30 -11.46 14.28 3.83
C GLU A 30 -11.96 15.73 3.70
N ARG A 31 -11.17 16.72 4.14
CA ARG A 31 -11.51 18.15 4.03
C ARG A 31 -11.77 18.55 2.59
N LYS A 32 -10.86 18.21 1.67
CA LYS A 32 -11.02 18.51 0.23
C LYS A 32 -12.28 17.87 -0.35
N PHE A 33 -12.60 16.63 0.02
CA PHE A 33 -13.83 15.98 -0.45
C PHE A 33 -15.09 16.66 0.08
N ARG A 34 -15.08 17.08 1.35
CA ARG A 34 -16.22 17.80 1.95
C ARG A 34 -16.46 19.16 1.31
N GLU A 35 -15.41 19.87 0.90
CA GLU A 35 -15.51 21.13 0.16
C GLU A 35 -16.23 20.98 -1.19
N LEU A 36 -16.23 19.78 -1.78
CA LEU A 36 -16.95 19.48 -3.02
C LEU A 36 -18.45 19.17 -2.83
N LEU A 37 -18.90 18.89 -1.60
CA LEU A 37 -20.28 18.49 -1.34
C LEU A 37 -21.34 19.52 -1.79
N PRO A 38 -21.17 20.84 -1.57
CA PRO A 38 -22.14 21.83 -2.04
C PRO A 38 -22.32 21.77 -3.57
N SER A 39 -21.22 21.78 -4.32
CA SER A 39 -21.24 21.69 -5.79
C SER A 39 -21.80 20.35 -6.28
N ALA A 40 -21.49 19.25 -5.60
CA ALA A 40 -22.04 17.93 -5.91
C ALA A 40 -23.57 17.90 -5.73
N LEU A 41 -24.09 18.48 -4.63
CA LEU A 41 -25.52 18.56 -4.37
C LEU A 41 -26.23 19.46 -5.40
N ASP A 42 -25.67 20.62 -5.71
CA ASP A 42 -26.24 21.57 -6.68
C ASP A 42 -26.28 21.01 -8.10
N SER A 43 -25.29 20.18 -8.47
CA SER A 43 -25.22 19.54 -9.78
C SER A 43 -26.35 18.53 -10.05
N ARG A 44 -26.95 17.98 -8.98
CA ARG A 44 -27.88 16.84 -9.02
C ARG A 44 -27.32 15.61 -9.72
N ASP A 45 -26.00 15.49 -9.83
CA ASP A 45 -25.30 14.30 -10.31
C ASP A 45 -25.22 13.28 -9.16
N PHE A 46 -26.23 12.42 -9.11
CA PHE A 46 -26.39 11.46 -8.02
C PHE A 46 -25.26 10.41 -7.96
N PRO A 47 -24.79 9.82 -9.08
CA PRO A 47 -23.59 8.97 -9.09
C PRO A 47 -22.33 9.69 -8.58
N TYR A 48 -22.10 10.94 -9.00
CA TYR A 48 -20.95 11.70 -8.50
C TYR A 48 -21.02 11.90 -6.99
N LEU A 49 -22.16 12.38 -6.47
CA LEU A 49 -22.35 12.61 -5.04
C LEU A 49 -22.15 11.33 -4.22
N THR A 50 -22.72 10.22 -4.66
CA THR A 50 -22.62 8.95 -3.95
C THR A 50 -21.21 8.38 -4.00
N GLN A 51 -20.50 8.46 -5.13
CA GLN A 51 -19.08 8.09 -5.18
C GLN A 51 -18.22 8.99 -4.29
N LEU A 52 -18.46 10.31 -4.27
CA LEU A 52 -17.75 11.24 -3.38
C LEU A 52 -17.96 10.87 -1.90
N LEU A 53 -19.18 10.53 -1.49
CA LEU A 53 -19.47 10.06 -0.13
C LEU A 53 -18.72 8.77 0.22
N THR A 54 -18.57 7.82 -0.72
CA THR A 54 -17.73 6.63 -0.44
C THR A 54 -16.27 7.02 -0.17
N GLN A 55 -15.73 8.04 -0.85
CA GLN A 55 -14.35 8.49 -0.64
C GLN A 55 -14.18 9.26 0.68
N ILE A 56 -15.20 10.01 1.11
CA ILE A 56 -15.25 10.60 2.46
C ILE A 56 -15.20 9.49 3.51
N ALA A 57 -16.03 8.45 3.38
CA ALA A 57 -16.03 7.31 4.29
C ALA A 57 -14.69 6.56 4.34
N ARG A 58 -14.03 6.41 3.19
CA ARG A 58 -12.67 5.85 3.12
C ARG A 58 -11.68 6.68 3.94
N ALA A 59 -11.73 8.00 3.82
CA ALA A 59 -10.86 8.91 4.54
C ALA A 59 -11.14 8.91 6.04
N GLU A 60 -12.42 8.86 6.45
CA GLU A 60 -12.85 8.67 7.84
C GLU A 60 -12.32 7.35 8.42
N GLY A 61 -12.44 6.25 7.65
CA GLY A 61 -11.93 4.93 8.04
C GLY A 61 -10.43 4.87 8.26
N LEU A 62 -9.63 5.51 7.38
CA LEU A 62 -8.17 5.63 7.54
C LEU A 62 -7.78 6.44 8.79
N GLN A 63 -8.61 7.40 9.20
CA GLN A 63 -8.47 8.14 10.46
C GLN A 63 -9.03 7.39 11.68
N ARG A 64 -9.48 6.15 11.51
CA ARG A 64 -10.13 5.31 12.55
C ARG A 64 -11.44 5.91 13.08
N LYS A 65 -12.07 6.84 12.36
CA LYS A 65 -13.41 7.38 12.65
C LYS A 65 -14.49 6.41 12.12
N PHE A 66 -14.50 5.19 12.64
CA PHE A 66 -15.30 4.10 12.07
C PHE A 66 -16.80 4.36 12.13
N GLN A 67 -17.27 5.03 13.18
CA GLN A 67 -18.68 5.40 13.33
C GLN A 67 -19.10 6.40 12.25
N ASP A 68 -18.35 7.50 12.10
CA ASP A 68 -18.59 8.52 11.07
C ASP A 68 -18.58 7.89 9.66
N ALA A 69 -17.62 7.00 9.39
CA ALA A 69 -17.54 6.27 8.13
C ALA A 69 -18.78 5.43 7.84
N HIS A 70 -19.30 4.72 8.85
CA HIS A 70 -20.55 3.96 8.72
C HIS A 70 -21.75 4.88 8.49
N GLU A 71 -21.86 6.00 9.21
CA GLU A 71 -22.95 6.97 9.01
C GLU A 71 -22.92 7.60 7.60
N THR A 72 -21.74 7.91 7.10
CA THR A 72 -21.55 8.38 5.72
C THR A 72 -21.99 7.31 4.71
N LEU A 73 -21.62 6.04 4.93
CA LEU A 73 -22.01 4.93 4.05
C LEU A 73 -23.51 4.59 4.14
N ASP A 74 -24.15 4.74 5.30
CA ASP A 74 -25.61 4.56 5.46
C ASP A 74 -26.39 5.56 4.60
N ARG A 75 -25.83 6.76 4.37
CA ARG A 75 -26.41 7.74 3.44
C ARG A 75 -26.31 7.28 1.99
N VAL A 76 -25.20 6.63 1.61
CA VAL A 76 -25.03 6.04 0.26
C VAL A 76 -26.00 4.88 0.07
N GLU A 77 -26.13 4.02 1.09
CA GLU A 77 -26.98 2.82 1.06
C GLU A 77 -28.43 3.13 0.71
N LYS A 78 -28.99 4.24 1.25
CA LYS A 78 -30.36 4.70 1.00
C LYS A 78 -30.69 5.00 -0.46
N GLY A 79 -29.69 5.10 -1.35
CA GLY A 79 -29.90 5.32 -2.78
C GLY A 79 -29.09 4.39 -3.68
N LEU A 80 -28.62 3.25 -3.18
CA LEU A 80 -27.91 2.27 -4.00
C LEU A 80 -28.76 1.71 -5.15
N ASP A 81 -30.08 1.74 -5.03
CA ASP A 81 -31.04 1.35 -6.07
C ASP A 81 -31.08 2.33 -7.25
N LYS A 82 -30.57 3.56 -7.06
CA LYS A 82 -30.63 4.67 -8.02
C LYS A 82 -29.27 5.07 -8.58
N THR A 83 -28.22 4.30 -8.29
CA THR A 83 -26.86 4.59 -8.73
C THR A 83 -26.32 3.52 -9.68
N ASP A 84 -25.15 3.79 -10.24
CA ASP A 84 -24.47 2.86 -11.15
C ASP A 84 -23.74 1.73 -10.40
N ASP A 85 -23.42 0.66 -11.14
CA ASP A 85 -22.73 -0.50 -10.56
C ASP A 85 -21.36 -0.11 -9.99
N LYS A 86 -20.67 0.86 -10.59
CA LYS A 86 -19.37 1.36 -10.11
C LYS A 86 -19.48 1.92 -8.68
N THR A 87 -20.52 2.71 -8.41
CA THR A 87 -20.81 3.24 -7.08
C THR A 87 -21.13 2.11 -6.11
N ARG A 88 -21.90 1.10 -6.54
CA ARG A 88 -22.21 -0.06 -5.70
C ARG A 88 -20.96 -0.86 -5.34
N VAL A 89 -20.05 -1.08 -6.29
CA VAL A 89 -18.74 -1.71 -6.04
C VAL A 89 -17.94 -0.90 -5.01
N ARG A 90 -17.83 0.42 -5.20
CA ARG A 90 -17.13 1.29 -4.23
C ARG A 90 -17.77 1.26 -2.85
N TYR A 91 -19.10 1.33 -2.74
CA TYR A 91 -19.80 1.22 -1.47
C TYR A 91 -19.43 -0.08 -0.74
N LEU A 92 -19.47 -1.22 -1.43
CA LEU A 92 -19.14 -2.52 -0.86
C LEU A 92 -17.67 -2.58 -0.40
N LEU A 93 -16.74 -2.06 -1.21
CA LEU A 93 -15.33 -1.94 -0.84
C LEU A 93 -15.15 -1.09 0.42
N GLU A 94 -15.70 0.11 0.44
CA GLU A 94 -15.47 1.03 1.56
C GLU A 94 -16.17 0.57 2.84
N ARG A 95 -17.38 0.01 2.76
CA ARG A 95 -18.04 -0.63 3.92
C ARG A 95 -17.22 -1.81 4.44
N GLY A 96 -16.73 -2.65 3.55
CA GLY A 96 -15.86 -3.77 3.89
C GLY A 96 -14.58 -3.30 4.58
N ARG A 97 -13.94 -2.23 4.08
CA ARG A 97 -12.73 -1.65 4.71
C ARG A 97 -13.00 -1.16 6.13
N VAL A 98 -14.11 -0.45 6.36
CA VAL A 98 -14.45 0.04 7.71
C VAL A 98 -14.63 -1.13 8.68
N PHE A 99 -15.33 -2.20 8.27
CA PHE A 99 -15.43 -3.41 9.10
C PHE A 99 -14.08 -4.08 9.32
N ASN A 100 -13.27 -4.24 8.28
CA ASN A 100 -11.96 -4.88 8.38
C ASN A 100 -11.02 -4.11 9.32
N SER A 101 -10.91 -2.80 9.15
CA SER A 101 -10.06 -1.91 9.96
C SER A 101 -10.54 -1.76 11.40
N SER A 102 -11.84 -1.98 11.67
CA SER A 102 -12.38 -2.05 13.03
C SER A 102 -12.30 -3.44 13.67
N GLY A 103 -11.61 -4.40 13.04
CA GLY A 103 -11.38 -5.75 13.55
C GLY A 103 -12.49 -6.76 13.23
N LYS A 104 -13.54 -6.35 12.53
CA LYS A 104 -14.71 -7.18 12.17
C LYS A 104 -14.53 -7.85 10.82
N ARG A 105 -13.50 -8.70 10.69
CA ARG A 105 -13.14 -9.35 9.42
C ARG A 105 -14.27 -10.20 8.83
N ASP A 106 -15.04 -10.89 9.67
CA ASP A 106 -16.15 -11.74 9.22
C ASP A 106 -17.29 -10.93 8.59
N GLU A 107 -17.51 -9.68 9.02
CA GLU A 107 -18.48 -8.76 8.41
C GLU A 107 -17.94 -8.18 7.08
N ALA A 108 -16.61 -8.02 6.96
CA ALA A 108 -15.96 -7.45 5.78
C ALA A 108 -15.90 -8.41 4.57
N ARG A 109 -15.55 -9.69 4.80
CA ARG A 109 -15.38 -10.71 3.73
C ARG A 109 -16.56 -10.81 2.75
N PRO A 110 -17.83 -10.92 3.19
CA PRO A 110 -18.94 -11.02 2.25
C PRO A 110 -19.13 -9.75 1.41
N LEU A 111 -18.75 -8.57 1.93
CA LEU A 111 -18.83 -7.31 1.19
C LEU A 111 -17.76 -7.26 0.09
N PHE A 112 -16.52 -7.64 0.39
CA PHE A 112 -15.46 -7.71 -0.61
C PHE A 112 -15.73 -8.76 -1.69
N SER A 113 -16.30 -9.90 -1.30
CA SER A 113 -16.72 -10.95 -2.27
C SER A 113 -17.80 -10.42 -3.22
N GLN A 114 -18.83 -9.76 -2.69
CA GLN A 114 -19.86 -9.10 -3.51
C GLN A 114 -19.28 -8.01 -4.42
N ALA A 115 -18.32 -7.22 -3.92
CA ALA A 115 -17.64 -6.19 -4.70
C ALA A 115 -16.88 -6.81 -5.88
N LEU A 116 -16.14 -7.89 -5.63
CA LEU A 116 -15.40 -8.61 -6.65
C LEU A 116 -16.32 -9.18 -7.73
N ASP A 117 -17.38 -9.89 -7.34
CA ASP A 117 -18.32 -10.51 -8.28
C ASP A 117 -18.98 -9.46 -9.18
N LEU A 118 -19.41 -8.33 -8.59
CA LEU A 118 -20.00 -7.23 -9.34
C LEU A 118 -18.97 -6.57 -10.26
N ALA A 119 -17.77 -6.26 -9.77
CA ALA A 119 -16.72 -5.62 -10.55
C ALA A 119 -16.29 -6.48 -11.76
N VAL A 120 -16.16 -7.80 -11.58
CA VAL A 120 -15.87 -8.74 -12.67
C VAL A 120 -17.03 -8.74 -13.69
N LYS A 121 -18.28 -8.84 -13.22
CA LYS A 121 -19.47 -8.82 -14.08
C LYS A 121 -19.55 -7.55 -14.94
N THR A 122 -19.16 -6.40 -14.37
CA THR A 122 -19.23 -5.09 -15.04
C THR A 122 -17.93 -4.70 -15.72
N LYS A 123 -16.91 -5.57 -15.72
CA LYS A 123 -15.57 -5.32 -16.28
C LYS A 123 -14.89 -4.09 -15.67
N ASP A 124 -15.18 -3.79 -14.41
CA ASP A 124 -14.46 -2.79 -13.62
C ASP A 124 -13.18 -3.43 -13.07
N ASN A 125 -12.20 -3.63 -13.95
CA ASN A 125 -11.01 -4.41 -13.64
C ASN A 125 -10.20 -3.79 -12.49
N PHE A 126 -10.16 -2.46 -12.37
CA PHE A 126 -9.47 -1.80 -11.27
C PHE A 126 -10.06 -2.19 -9.92
N ASN A 127 -11.38 -2.07 -9.76
CA ASN A 127 -12.03 -2.42 -8.50
C ASN A 127 -12.12 -3.94 -8.29
N ALA A 128 -12.09 -4.75 -9.35
CA ALA A 128 -11.99 -6.21 -9.23
C ALA A 128 -10.65 -6.62 -8.60
N VAL A 129 -9.54 -6.03 -9.05
CA VAL A 129 -8.21 -6.26 -8.42
C VAL A 129 -8.21 -5.79 -6.98
N ASP A 130 -8.74 -4.58 -6.71
CA ASP A 130 -8.82 -4.04 -5.35
C ASP A 130 -9.66 -4.94 -4.42
N ALA A 131 -10.81 -5.41 -4.88
CA ALA A 131 -11.66 -6.32 -4.11
C ALA A 131 -10.96 -7.65 -3.81
N ALA A 132 -10.31 -8.26 -4.80
CA ALA A 132 -9.55 -9.50 -4.58
C ALA A 132 -8.41 -9.30 -3.57
N HIS A 133 -7.70 -8.18 -3.64
CA HIS A 133 -6.67 -7.83 -2.67
C HIS A 133 -7.26 -7.59 -1.27
N MET A 134 -8.42 -6.94 -1.15
CA MET A 134 -9.09 -6.76 0.14
C MET A 134 -9.56 -8.07 0.76
N ILE A 135 -9.98 -9.05 -0.05
CA ILE A 135 -10.26 -10.40 0.44
C ILE A 135 -8.98 -11.03 1.00
N ALA A 136 -7.83 -10.88 0.33
CA ALA A 136 -6.55 -11.37 0.85
C ALA A 136 -6.26 -10.80 2.25
N ILE A 137 -6.44 -9.50 2.47
CA ILE A 137 -6.22 -8.86 3.78
C ILE A 137 -7.19 -9.37 4.86
N ALA A 138 -8.44 -9.66 4.50
CA ALA A 138 -9.47 -10.07 5.45
C ALA A 138 -9.45 -11.57 5.79
N GLU A 139 -8.80 -12.39 4.96
CA GLU A 139 -8.69 -13.83 5.14
C GLU A 139 -7.54 -14.21 6.10
N PRO A 140 -7.62 -15.40 6.74
CA PRO A 140 -6.50 -15.98 7.49
C PRO A 140 -5.24 -16.13 6.62
N THR A 141 -4.07 -16.12 7.26
CA THR A 141 -2.74 -16.16 6.62
C THR A 141 -2.63 -17.23 5.53
N GLU A 142 -3.18 -18.43 5.79
CA GLU A 142 -3.13 -19.58 4.89
C GLU A 142 -3.83 -19.35 3.55
N LYS A 143 -4.74 -18.37 3.50
CA LYS A 143 -5.53 -18.02 2.32
C LYS A 143 -5.09 -16.71 1.66
N GLN A 144 -4.17 -15.96 2.24
CA GLN A 144 -3.81 -14.64 1.70
C GLN A 144 -3.08 -14.78 0.37
N LEU A 145 -2.16 -15.76 0.27
CA LEU A 145 -1.40 -16.02 -0.95
C LEU A 145 -2.31 -16.31 -2.16
N GLN A 146 -3.27 -17.22 -2.01
CA GLN A 146 -4.20 -17.57 -3.11
C GLN A 146 -5.01 -16.35 -3.61
N TRP A 147 -5.38 -15.43 -2.71
CA TRP A 147 -6.15 -14.25 -3.08
C TRP A 147 -5.28 -13.16 -3.69
N ASN A 148 -4.06 -12.97 -3.19
CA ASN A 148 -3.07 -12.09 -3.82
C ASN A 148 -2.71 -12.57 -5.24
N LEU A 149 -2.53 -13.89 -5.44
CA LEU A 149 -2.31 -14.48 -6.77
C LEU A 149 -3.52 -14.26 -7.69
N LYS A 150 -4.74 -14.38 -7.18
CA LYS A 150 -5.96 -14.07 -7.95
C LYS A 150 -6.06 -12.59 -8.32
N ALA A 151 -5.73 -11.68 -7.40
CA ALA A 151 -5.66 -10.26 -7.68
C ALA A 151 -4.60 -9.94 -8.75
N LEU A 152 -3.46 -10.63 -8.71
CA LEU A 152 -2.39 -10.48 -9.69
C LEU A 152 -2.84 -10.98 -11.07
N ASP A 153 -3.48 -12.14 -11.16
CA ASP A 153 -4.02 -12.68 -12.42
C ASP A 153 -5.02 -11.71 -13.07
N LEU A 154 -5.89 -11.09 -12.27
CA LEU A 154 -6.82 -10.06 -12.73
C LEU A 154 -6.07 -8.82 -13.25
N ALA A 155 -5.01 -8.39 -12.56
CA ALA A 155 -4.21 -7.23 -12.96
C ALA A 155 -3.43 -7.50 -14.26
N GLU A 156 -2.80 -8.67 -14.41
CA GLU A 156 -2.02 -9.06 -15.58
C GLU A 156 -2.88 -9.22 -16.84
N LYS A 157 -4.10 -9.76 -16.72
CA LYS A 157 -5.04 -9.93 -17.84
C LYS A 157 -5.80 -8.65 -18.21
N SER A 158 -5.66 -7.58 -17.43
CA SER A 158 -6.44 -6.37 -17.64
C SER A 158 -5.89 -5.47 -18.76
N ALA A 159 -6.79 -5.01 -19.63
CA ALA A 159 -6.52 -3.93 -20.58
C ALA A 159 -6.50 -2.54 -19.91
N ASP A 160 -7.04 -2.40 -18.70
CA ASP A 160 -7.06 -1.14 -17.93
C ASP A 160 -5.69 -0.89 -17.27
N GLU A 161 -5.08 0.25 -17.61
CA GLU A 161 -3.82 0.73 -17.04
C GLU A 161 -3.89 0.91 -15.52
N LYS A 162 -5.02 1.39 -14.97
CA LYS A 162 -5.17 1.55 -13.53
C LYS A 162 -5.12 0.21 -12.81
N ALA A 163 -5.77 -0.81 -13.37
CA ALA A 163 -5.69 -2.17 -12.84
C ALA A 163 -4.26 -2.74 -12.95
N ARG A 164 -3.57 -2.56 -14.09
CA ARG A 164 -2.19 -3.02 -14.26
C ARG A 164 -1.19 -2.37 -13.30
N LYS A 165 -1.48 -1.16 -12.80
CA LYS A 165 -0.62 -0.49 -11.81
C LYS A 165 -0.54 -1.22 -10.46
N TRP A 166 -1.51 -2.08 -10.16
CA TRP A 166 -1.48 -2.94 -8.96
C TRP A 166 -0.39 -4.01 -9.00
N LYS A 167 0.13 -4.38 -10.18
CA LYS A 167 1.16 -5.41 -10.30
C LYS A 167 2.36 -5.15 -9.40
N GLY A 168 2.83 -3.91 -9.31
CA GLY A 168 3.99 -3.56 -8.49
C GLY A 168 3.80 -3.89 -7.01
N SER A 169 2.65 -3.52 -6.40
CA SER A 169 2.39 -3.84 -5.00
C SER A 169 2.08 -5.32 -4.78
N LEU A 170 1.38 -5.96 -5.73
CA LEU A 170 1.04 -7.38 -5.65
C LEU A 170 2.29 -8.26 -5.75
N TYR A 171 3.19 -8.00 -6.70
CA TYR A 171 4.47 -8.71 -6.78
C TYR A 171 5.28 -8.59 -5.49
N ASN A 172 5.38 -7.39 -4.92
CA ASN A 172 6.09 -7.19 -3.65
C ASN A 172 5.43 -7.98 -2.50
N ASN A 173 4.12 -7.89 -2.34
CA ASN A 173 3.41 -8.57 -1.25
C ASN A 173 3.47 -10.10 -1.38
N ILE A 174 3.36 -10.62 -2.60
CA ILE A 174 3.50 -12.05 -2.88
C ILE A 174 4.95 -12.50 -2.63
N GLY A 175 5.94 -11.70 -3.05
CA GLY A 175 7.35 -11.95 -2.77
C GLY A 175 7.62 -12.09 -1.28
N TRP A 176 7.15 -11.15 -0.45
CA TRP A 176 7.27 -11.26 1.01
C TRP A 176 6.56 -12.48 1.59
N THR A 177 5.37 -12.82 1.05
CA THR A 177 4.65 -14.01 1.50
C THR A 177 5.46 -15.29 1.25
N TYR A 178 6.10 -15.41 0.08
CA TYR A 178 6.99 -16.54 -0.23
C TYR A 178 8.28 -16.50 0.60
N PHE A 179 8.86 -15.31 0.80
CA PHE A 179 10.05 -15.13 1.62
C PHE A 179 9.85 -15.61 3.06
N GLU A 180 8.72 -15.24 3.68
CA GLU A 180 8.34 -15.66 5.03
C GLU A 180 8.04 -17.17 5.13
N GLN A 181 7.68 -17.80 4.02
CA GLN A 181 7.49 -19.25 3.90
C GLN A 181 8.78 -19.99 3.54
N GLU A 182 9.92 -19.28 3.52
CA GLU A 182 11.23 -19.81 3.11
C GLU A 182 11.25 -20.38 1.68
N GLN A 183 10.29 -19.97 0.84
CA GLN A 183 10.21 -20.29 -0.58
C GLN A 183 10.99 -19.23 -1.37
N TYR A 184 12.32 -19.28 -1.26
CA TYR A 184 13.17 -18.19 -1.74
C TYR A 184 13.22 -18.07 -3.26
N GLU A 185 13.11 -19.16 -4.01
CA GLU A 185 13.05 -19.14 -5.47
C GLU A 185 11.80 -18.42 -5.98
N GLU A 186 10.62 -18.75 -5.44
CA GLU A 186 9.37 -18.06 -5.80
C GLU A 186 9.36 -16.61 -5.33
N SER A 187 9.94 -16.33 -4.15
CA SER A 187 10.15 -14.98 -3.64
C SER A 187 11.00 -14.13 -4.60
N LEU A 188 12.15 -14.66 -5.02
CA LEU A 188 13.08 -13.99 -5.93
C LEU A 188 12.39 -13.64 -7.24
N LEU A 189 11.68 -14.60 -7.86
CA LEU A 189 10.94 -14.38 -9.10
C LEU A 189 9.92 -13.24 -8.96
N MET A 190 9.24 -13.13 -7.82
CA MET A 190 8.25 -12.07 -7.59
C MET A 190 8.93 -10.71 -7.35
N PHE A 191 10.03 -10.66 -6.62
CA PHE A 191 10.78 -9.42 -6.42
C PHE A 191 11.45 -8.92 -7.70
N GLU A 192 11.96 -9.79 -8.56
CA GLU A 192 12.46 -9.42 -9.89
C GLU A 192 11.36 -8.82 -10.77
N LYS A 193 10.17 -9.43 -10.79
CA LYS A 193 9.00 -8.85 -11.47
C LYS A 193 8.59 -7.50 -10.88
N ALA A 194 8.70 -7.34 -9.56
CA ALA A 194 8.45 -6.06 -8.90
C ALA A 194 9.49 -5.01 -9.36
N GLN A 195 10.77 -5.37 -9.40
CA GLN A 195 11.85 -4.49 -9.86
C GLN A 195 11.63 -4.06 -11.31
N GLU A 196 11.44 -5.01 -12.23
CA GLU A 196 11.19 -4.72 -13.65
C GLU A 196 9.98 -3.80 -13.82
N PHE A 197 8.91 -4.05 -13.06
CA PHE A 197 7.73 -3.20 -13.08
C PHE A 197 8.04 -1.76 -12.62
N GLN A 198 8.80 -1.58 -11.53
CA GLN A 198 9.14 -0.24 -11.04
C GLN A 198 10.12 0.50 -11.95
N GLU A 199 11.04 -0.22 -12.61
CA GLU A 199 11.93 0.34 -13.64
C GLU A 199 11.13 0.89 -14.81
N GLN A 200 10.09 0.18 -15.26
CA GLN A 200 9.17 0.66 -16.29
C GLN A 200 8.34 1.86 -15.83
N GLN A 201 7.97 1.95 -14.54
CA GLN A 201 7.25 3.12 -14.01
C GLN A 201 8.17 4.32 -13.74
N GLY A 202 9.47 4.10 -13.59
CA GLY A 202 10.47 5.15 -13.39
C GLY A 202 10.44 5.81 -12.00
N ASP A 203 9.99 5.11 -10.96
CA ASP A 203 10.00 5.59 -9.57
C ASP A 203 11.31 5.15 -8.88
N PRO A 204 12.32 6.04 -8.71
CA PRO A 204 13.64 5.64 -8.23
C PRO A 204 13.60 5.05 -6.82
N THR A 205 12.68 5.53 -5.97
CA THR A 205 12.57 5.05 -4.58
C THR A 205 12.05 3.61 -4.58
N LYS A 206 11.03 3.32 -5.39
CA LYS A 206 10.49 1.95 -5.48
C LYS A 206 11.43 0.99 -6.18
N ILE A 207 12.21 1.44 -7.16
CA ILE A 207 13.26 0.63 -7.78
C ILE A 207 14.30 0.21 -6.74
N MET A 208 14.79 1.15 -5.92
CA MET A 208 15.76 0.84 -4.86
C MET A 208 15.20 -0.16 -3.84
N ILE A 209 13.93 -0.01 -3.44
CA ILE A 209 13.26 -0.95 -2.53
C ILE A 209 13.15 -2.35 -3.16
N ALA A 210 12.76 -2.45 -4.43
CA ALA A 210 12.65 -3.74 -5.11
C ALA A 210 14.01 -4.44 -5.25
N LYS A 211 15.05 -3.70 -5.63
CA LYS A 211 16.43 -4.21 -5.65
C LYS A 211 16.90 -4.70 -4.28
N TRP A 212 16.53 -3.99 -3.21
CA TRP A 212 16.86 -4.42 -1.84
C TRP A 212 16.21 -5.76 -1.49
N CYS A 213 14.94 -5.97 -1.89
CA CYS A 213 14.25 -7.25 -1.69
C CYS A 213 14.92 -8.40 -2.47
N VAL A 214 15.34 -8.15 -3.72
CA VAL A 214 16.10 -9.09 -4.55
C VAL A 214 17.42 -9.47 -3.85
N ALA A 215 18.23 -8.49 -3.48
CA ALA A 215 19.52 -8.71 -2.82
C ALA A 215 19.39 -9.47 -1.49
N LYS A 216 18.38 -9.11 -0.66
CA LYS A 216 18.08 -9.85 0.58
C LYS A 216 17.74 -11.31 0.29
N THR A 217 16.95 -11.58 -0.74
CA THR A 217 16.56 -12.95 -1.13
C THR A 217 17.75 -13.74 -1.63
N LEU A 218 18.63 -13.14 -2.44
CA LEU A 218 19.87 -13.77 -2.88
C LEU A 218 20.77 -14.18 -1.71
N ARG A 219 20.89 -13.33 -0.67
CA ARG A 219 21.62 -13.69 0.56
C ARG A 219 21.03 -14.93 1.24
N MET A 220 19.70 -15.03 1.30
CA MET A 220 19.03 -16.20 1.89
C MET A 220 19.19 -17.49 1.05
N MET A 221 19.56 -17.35 -0.22
CA MET A 221 19.86 -18.46 -1.15
C MET A 221 21.37 -18.75 -1.26
N ASP A 222 22.17 -18.28 -0.31
CA ASP A 222 23.64 -18.42 -0.28
C ASP A 222 24.40 -17.70 -1.43
N HIS A 223 23.72 -16.85 -2.23
CA HIS A 223 24.34 -15.98 -3.23
C HIS A 223 24.86 -14.68 -2.58
N THR A 224 25.71 -14.83 -1.56
CA THR A 224 26.07 -13.73 -0.65
C THR A 224 26.93 -12.66 -1.31
N GLU A 225 27.88 -13.03 -2.17
CA GLU A 225 28.74 -12.05 -2.87
C GLU A 225 27.92 -11.13 -3.78
N GLU A 226 26.98 -11.71 -4.53
CA GLU A 226 26.07 -10.96 -5.42
C GLU A 226 25.14 -10.06 -4.63
N ALA A 227 24.56 -10.57 -3.54
CA ALA A 227 23.76 -9.78 -2.61
C ALA A 227 24.54 -8.58 -2.06
N LEU A 228 25.80 -8.79 -1.63
CA LEU A 228 26.65 -7.72 -1.08
C LEU A 228 26.97 -6.66 -2.13
N GLU A 229 27.25 -7.05 -3.38
CA GLU A 229 27.48 -6.12 -4.48
C GLU A 229 26.24 -5.25 -4.73
N MET A 230 25.05 -5.85 -4.82
CA MET A 230 23.80 -5.12 -4.98
C MET A 230 23.52 -4.17 -3.80
N GLN A 231 23.78 -4.60 -2.56
CA GLN A 231 23.57 -3.75 -1.39
C GLN A 231 24.55 -2.57 -1.36
N ARG A 232 25.79 -2.74 -1.84
CA ARG A 232 26.77 -1.63 -1.98
C ARG A 232 26.36 -0.64 -3.08
N ASP A 233 25.87 -1.12 -4.22
CA ASP A 233 25.29 -0.25 -5.26
C ASP A 233 24.10 0.56 -4.71
N LEU A 234 23.22 -0.08 -3.92
CA LEU A 234 22.12 0.62 -3.26
C LEU A 234 22.61 1.66 -2.27
N TYR A 235 23.63 1.34 -1.46
CA TYR A 235 24.25 2.29 -0.55
C TYR A 235 24.73 3.55 -1.29
N GLU A 236 25.43 3.40 -2.41
CA GLU A 236 25.90 4.51 -3.22
C GLU A 236 24.74 5.34 -3.80
N GLN A 237 23.68 4.70 -4.28
CA GLN A 237 22.48 5.38 -4.78
C GLN A 237 21.77 6.20 -3.70
N TYR A 238 21.59 5.65 -2.50
CA TYR A 238 21.01 6.39 -1.37
C TYR A 238 21.87 7.59 -1.00
N GLN A 239 23.19 7.42 -0.93
CA GLN A 239 24.12 8.52 -0.62
C GLN A 239 24.11 9.61 -1.68
N ALA A 240 24.10 9.26 -2.97
CA ALA A 240 23.98 10.20 -4.08
C ALA A 240 22.66 10.99 -4.04
N ALA A 241 21.59 10.38 -3.52
CA ALA A 241 20.30 11.04 -3.29
C ALA A 241 20.24 11.85 -1.98
N GLY A 242 21.33 11.92 -1.21
CA GLY A 242 21.37 12.60 0.10
C GLY A 242 20.50 11.92 1.17
N ARG A 243 20.26 10.62 1.02
CA ARG A 243 19.41 9.80 1.89
C ARG A 243 20.22 8.70 2.55
N ARG A 244 19.70 8.18 3.67
CA ARG A 244 20.25 7.00 4.37
C ARG A 244 19.20 5.90 4.41
N SER A 245 19.64 4.65 4.42
CA SER A 245 18.76 3.49 4.54
C SER A 245 19.34 2.50 5.52
N GLY A 246 18.81 2.48 6.75
CA GLY A 246 19.22 1.52 7.77
C GLY A 246 18.98 0.06 7.34
N TYR A 247 17.99 -0.19 6.49
CA TYR A 247 17.71 -1.51 5.91
C TYR A 247 18.82 -1.99 4.97
N VAL A 248 19.43 -1.08 4.19
CA VAL A 248 20.60 -1.41 3.35
C VAL A 248 21.81 -1.68 4.23
N TYR A 249 22.02 -0.87 5.28
CA TYR A 249 23.14 -1.04 6.19
C TYR A 249 23.08 -2.39 6.93
N GLU A 250 21.89 -2.79 7.37
CA GLU A 250 21.65 -4.09 7.97
C GLU A 250 21.99 -5.23 7.01
N GLU A 251 21.49 -5.21 5.78
CA GLU A 251 21.77 -6.30 4.83
C GLU A 251 23.26 -6.37 4.41
N ILE A 252 23.97 -5.23 4.32
CA ILE A 252 25.43 -5.24 4.14
C ILE A 252 26.09 -5.95 5.32
N ALA A 253 25.69 -5.63 6.56
CA ALA A 253 26.24 -6.25 7.76
C ALA A 253 25.96 -7.76 7.81
N GLU A 254 24.75 -8.19 7.44
CA GLU A 254 24.39 -9.62 7.37
C GLU A 254 25.23 -10.36 6.32
N CYS A 255 25.41 -9.79 5.12
CA CYS A 255 26.28 -10.38 4.09
C CYS A 255 27.72 -10.54 4.59
N LEU A 256 28.29 -9.48 5.15
CA LEU A 256 29.66 -9.49 5.69
C LEU A 256 29.83 -10.52 6.82
N THR A 257 28.79 -10.71 7.64
CA THR A 257 28.79 -11.73 8.71
C THR A 257 28.85 -13.14 8.13
N VAL A 258 28.03 -13.44 7.11
CA VAL A 258 28.08 -14.74 6.41
C VAL A 258 29.45 -14.99 5.78
N MET A 259 30.11 -13.94 5.27
CA MET A 259 31.46 -14.01 4.69
C MET A 259 32.60 -14.05 5.73
N GLY A 260 32.30 -14.04 7.04
CA GLY A 260 33.31 -14.05 8.11
C GLY A 260 34.05 -12.72 8.30
N GLN A 261 33.56 -11.61 7.73
CA GLN A 261 34.14 -10.27 7.84
C GLN A 261 33.57 -9.51 9.04
N GLU A 262 33.65 -10.11 10.22
CA GLU A 262 32.97 -9.64 11.44
C GLU A 262 33.33 -8.20 11.85
N GLN A 263 34.59 -7.80 11.65
CA GLN A 263 35.04 -6.46 12.04
C GLN A 263 34.42 -5.36 11.16
N GLU A 264 34.24 -5.60 9.86
CA GLU A 264 33.55 -4.68 8.96
C GLU A 264 32.04 -4.70 9.24
N ALA A 265 31.46 -5.90 9.41
CA ALA A 265 30.04 -6.08 9.72
C ALA A 265 29.62 -5.30 10.98
N GLN A 266 30.47 -5.28 12.02
CA GLN A 266 30.21 -4.55 13.26
C GLN A 266 29.92 -3.05 13.02
N GLY A 267 30.69 -2.40 12.14
CA GLY A 267 30.48 -0.99 11.81
C GLY A 267 29.14 -0.74 11.12
N TRP A 268 28.75 -1.64 10.23
CA TRP A 268 27.48 -1.58 9.52
C TRP A 268 26.28 -1.85 10.42
N PHE A 269 26.37 -2.79 11.37
CA PHE A 269 25.33 -3.00 12.37
C PHE A 269 25.12 -1.77 13.26
N ALA A 270 26.19 -1.09 13.65
CA ALA A 270 26.08 0.16 14.41
C ALA A 270 25.36 1.26 13.62
N ALA A 271 25.70 1.43 12.34
CA ALA A 271 25.03 2.38 11.45
C ALA A 271 23.56 2.00 11.21
N ALA A 272 23.27 0.72 11.02
CA ALA A 272 21.90 0.21 10.87
C ALA A 272 21.05 0.52 12.11
N TYR A 273 21.57 0.25 13.31
CA TYR A 273 20.89 0.59 14.56
C TYR A 273 20.65 2.10 14.68
N GLU A 274 21.63 2.94 14.36
CA GLU A 274 21.50 4.39 14.45
C GLU A 274 20.36 4.93 13.57
N GLU A 275 20.21 4.40 12.34
CA GLU A 275 19.15 4.84 11.43
C GLU A 275 17.80 4.18 11.73
N LEU A 276 17.75 2.87 11.97
CA LEU A 276 16.50 2.14 12.19
C LEU A 276 15.85 2.45 13.53
N SER A 277 16.62 2.80 14.57
CA SER A 277 16.05 3.22 15.87
C SER A 277 15.30 4.56 15.81
N LYS A 278 15.45 5.33 14.72
CA LYS A 278 14.71 6.57 14.45
C LYS A 278 13.37 6.30 13.74
N ASP A 279 13.14 5.10 13.21
CA ASP A 279 11.95 4.74 12.45
C ASP A 279 10.79 4.35 13.38
N PRO A 280 9.71 5.15 13.48
CA PRO A 280 8.60 4.86 14.38
C PRO A 280 7.85 3.57 14.02
N ARG A 281 8.00 3.06 12.78
CA ARG A 281 7.39 1.79 12.37
C ARG A 281 8.05 0.58 13.02
N LEU A 282 9.29 0.72 13.46
CA LEU A 282 10.07 -0.33 14.13
C LEU A 282 10.00 -0.22 15.66
N ALA A 283 9.12 0.63 16.20
CA ALA A 283 8.97 0.80 17.65
C ALA A 283 8.60 -0.49 18.37
N ASP A 284 7.85 -1.37 17.71
CA ASP A 284 7.44 -2.68 18.24
C ASP A 284 8.46 -3.80 17.91
N GLU A 285 9.48 -3.54 17.09
CA GLU A 285 10.55 -4.49 16.72
C GLU A 285 11.78 -4.37 17.64
N GLN A 286 11.53 -4.27 18.96
CA GLN A 286 12.60 -3.99 19.93
C GLN A 286 13.68 -5.10 19.95
N ASP A 287 13.31 -6.35 19.68
CA ASP A 287 14.26 -7.47 19.62
C ASP A 287 15.23 -7.33 18.45
N ARG A 288 14.75 -6.92 17.28
CA ARG A 288 15.60 -6.63 16.12
C ARG A 288 16.54 -5.48 16.41
N LEU A 289 16.03 -4.37 16.95
CA LEU A 289 16.85 -3.20 17.30
C LEU A 289 17.90 -3.54 18.37
N ASN A 290 17.55 -4.34 19.37
CA ASN A 290 18.50 -4.81 20.39
C ASN A 290 19.60 -5.67 19.76
N ARG A 291 19.25 -6.60 18.85
CA ARG A 291 20.24 -7.41 18.13
C ARG A 291 21.21 -6.55 17.33
N LEU A 292 20.71 -5.56 16.56
CA LEU A 292 21.57 -4.65 15.80
C LEU A 292 22.51 -3.86 16.71
N LYS A 293 22.01 -3.41 17.86
CA LYS A 293 22.80 -2.68 18.86
C LYS A 293 23.93 -3.54 19.43
N GLU A 294 23.63 -4.77 19.80
CA GLU A 294 24.58 -5.73 20.36
C GLU A 294 25.66 -6.09 19.34
N LEU A 295 25.27 -6.45 18.12
CA LEU A 295 26.19 -6.75 17.02
C LEU A 295 27.04 -5.53 16.63
N GLY A 296 26.47 -4.33 16.70
CA GLY A 296 27.19 -3.07 16.46
C GLY A 296 28.10 -2.63 17.62
N LYS A 297 28.02 -3.27 18.79
CA LYS A 297 28.66 -2.84 20.05
C LYS A 297 28.41 -1.37 20.39
N VAL A 298 27.18 -0.90 20.17
CA VAL A 298 26.79 0.49 20.48
C VAL A 298 26.57 0.62 21.98
N SER A 299 27.55 1.22 22.68
CA SER A 299 27.48 1.49 24.11
C SER A 299 26.26 2.35 24.47
N ARG A 300 25.65 2.12 25.66
CA ARG A 300 24.69 3.10 26.21
C ARG A 300 25.41 4.44 26.40
N PRO A 301 24.76 5.59 26.14
CA PRO A 301 25.30 6.85 26.63
C PRO A 301 25.48 6.70 28.14
N GLU A 302 26.69 6.97 28.64
CA GLU A 302 26.90 7.12 30.08
C GLU A 302 25.94 8.23 30.53
N THR A 303 24.94 7.88 31.33
CA THR A 303 24.19 8.89 32.09
C THR A 303 25.23 9.67 32.90
N PRO A 304 25.37 10.99 32.71
CA PRO A 304 26.24 11.78 33.56
C PRO A 304 25.67 11.67 34.98
N GLY A 305 26.40 11.02 35.87
CA GLY A 305 26.04 10.96 37.27
C GLY A 305 26.05 12.37 37.86
N HIS A 306 24.88 12.83 38.30
CA HIS A 306 24.72 13.95 39.22
C HIS A 306 23.85 13.50 40.39
#